data_AF-A0A9W8P5A0-F1
#
_entry.id   AF-A0A9W8P5A0-F1
#
_cell.length_a   1.000
_cell.length_b   1.000
_cell.length_c   1.000
_cell.angle_alpha   90.00
_cell.angle_beta   90.00
_cell.angle_gamma   90.00
#
_symmetry.space_group_name_H-M   'P 1'
#
loop_
_entity.id
_entity.type
_entity.pdbx_description
1 polymer ?
#
loop_
_entity_poly.entity_id
_entity_poly.type
_entity_poly.pdbx_seq_one_letter_code
_entity_poly.pdbx_strand_id
1 'polypeptide(L)'
;RGIEPTKWSGTMQHPEHNSKVGDTLTSFVHFAYEWTHQTVVFANLQTLKVGSENGGTNILFNPMSHTLGGNSRVGDHGNTGIQQFLRSHHCEKRCQELGLKTI
;
A
#
# COMPACT_ATOMS: atom_id res chain seq x y z
N ARG A 1 6.62 -25.37 -10.94
CA ARG A 1 7.03 -23.97 -10.69
C ARG A 1 5.88 -23.32 -9.95
N GLY A 2 6.07 -22.88 -8.70
CA GLY A 2 5.04 -22.17 -7.95
C GLY A 2 4.72 -20.82 -8.58
N ILE A 3 3.52 -20.29 -8.31
CA ILE A 3 3.20 -18.90 -8.65
C ILE A 3 3.83 -18.05 -7.56
N GLU A 4 4.85 -17.27 -7.90
CA GLU A 4 5.53 -16.37 -6.97
C GLU A 4 4.70 -15.09 -6.77
N PRO A 5 4.46 -14.65 -5.53
CA PRO A 5 3.82 -13.36 -5.27
C PRO A 5 4.67 -12.18 -5.72
N THR A 6 4.01 -11.12 -6.19
CA THR A 6 4.66 -9.82 -6.40
C THR A 6 4.55 -9.01 -5.12
N LYS A 7 5.71 -8.60 -4.58
CA LYS A 7 5.78 -7.69 -3.43
C LYS A 7 5.87 -6.25 -3.91
N TRP A 8 4.95 -5.42 -3.45
CA TRP A 8 4.86 -4.00 -3.80
C TRP A 8 5.46 -3.13 -2.70
N SER A 9 5.14 -3.40 -1.44
CA SER A 9 5.75 -2.72 -0.30
C SER A 9 6.30 -3.70 0.73
N GLY A 10 7.23 -3.22 1.55
CA GLY A 10 7.65 -3.89 2.78
C GLY A 10 6.88 -3.37 3.98
N THR A 11 7.24 -3.82 5.18
CA THR A 11 6.64 -3.31 6.41
C THR A 11 7.07 -1.86 6.67
N MET A 12 8.31 -1.48 6.32
CA MET A 12 8.83 -0.12 6.53
C MET A 12 9.36 0.50 5.22
N GLN A 13 8.92 -0.04 4.08
CA GLN A 13 9.37 0.37 2.75
C GLN A 13 8.15 0.63 1.88
N HIS A 14 7.91 1.88 1.49
CA HIS A 14 6.82 2.30 0.62
C HIS A 14 7.39 2.88 -0.69
N PRO A 15 7.94 2.04 -1.58
CA PRO A 15 8.56 2.52 -2.81
C PRO A 15 7.51 3.04 -3.81
N GLU A 16 7.98 3.85 -4.74
CA GLU A 16 7.24 4.18 -5.96
C GLU A 16 7.22 3.02 -6.95
N HIS A 17 6.24 3.04 -7.83
CA HIS A 17 6.05 1.99 -8.83
C HIS A 17 5.67 2.57 -10.19
N ASN A 18 6.40 2.15 -11.23
CA ASN A 18 6.13 2.54 -12.62
C ASN A 18 5.12 1.62 -13.33
N SER A 19 4.33 0.86 -12.58
CA SER A 19 3.33 -0.08 -13.13
C SER A 19 1.94 0.31 -12.68
N LYS A 20 0.92 0.04 -13.52
CA LYS A 20 -0.48 0.37 -13.19
C LYS A 20 -0.95 -0.25 -11.87
N VAL A 21 -0.53 -1.48 -11.58
CA VAL A 21 -0.90 -2.18 -10.34
C VAL A 21 -0.22 -1.53 -9.14
N GLY A 22 1.09 -1.29 -9.22
CA GLY A 22 1.82 -0.63 -8.15
C GLY A 22 1.32 0.79 -7.87
N ASP A 23 1.10 1.60 -8.91
CA ASP A 23 0.52 2.95 -8.81
C ASP A 23 -0.88 2.93 -8.15
N THR A 24 -1.71 1.95 -8.53
CA THR A 24 -3.03 1.73 -7.89
C THR A 24 -2.88 1.40 -6.42
N LEU A 25 -1.94 0.50 -6.06
CA LEU A 25 -1.73 0.09 -4.68
C LEU A 25 -1.15 1.21 -3.82
N THR A 26 -0.16 1.96 -4.31
CA THR A 26 0.42 3.10 -3.60
C THR A 26 -0.62 4.20 -3.38
N SER A 27 -1.45 4.50 -4.39
CA SER A 27 -2.56 5.44 -4.24
C SER A 27 -3.66 4.93 -3.31
N PHE A 28 -3.90 3.61 -3.27
CA PHE A 28 -4.84 2.99 -2.33
C PHE A 28 -4.38 3.14 -0.87
N VAL A 29 -3.06 3.00 -0.60
CA VAL A 29 -2.52 3.26 0.75
C VAL A 29 -2.78 4.69 1.17
N HIS A 30 -2.52 5.66 0.29
CA HIS A 30 -2.79 7.06 0.55
C HIS A 30 -4.30 7.32 0.75
N PHE A 31 -5.16 6.77 -0.12
CA PHE A 31 -6.61 6.85 0.07
C PHE A 31 -7.03 6.32 1.45
N ALA A 32 -6.52 5.16 1.87
CA ALA A 32 -6.83 4.57 3.17
C ALA A 32 -6.36 5.47 4.33
N TYR A 33 -5.18 6.08 4.20
CA TYR A 33 -4.67 7.04 5.18
C TYR A 33 -5.61 8.24 5.34
N GLU A 34 -6.02 8.88 4.25
CA GLU A 34 -6.95 10.02 4.31
C GLU A 34 -8.35 9.60 4.77
N TRP A 35 -8.87 8.49 4.25
CA TRP A 35 -10.21 7.96 4.61
C TRP A 35 -10.34 7.60 6.08
N THR A 36 -9.27 7.08 6.67
CA THR A 36 -9.20 6.75 8.10
C THR A 36 -8.85 7.94 8.97
N HIS A 37 -8.94 9.17 8.44
CA HIS A 37 -8.57 10.39 9.16
C HIS A 37 -7.13 10.34 9.69
N GLN A 38 -6.22 9.85 8.86
CA GLN A 38 -4.78 9.81 9.11
C GLN A 38 -4.37 8.87 10.24
N THR A 39 -5.19 7.84 10.52
CA THR A 39 -4.96 6.93 11.64
C THR A 39 -4.41 5.56 11.23
N VAL A 40 -4.53 5.18 9.96
CA VAL A 40 -4.09 3.88 9.44
C VAL A 40 -3.30 4.03 8.15
N VAL A 41 -2.15 3.35 8.05
CA VAL A 41 -1.41 3.18 6.80
C VAL A 41 -1.26 1.69 6.54
N PHE A 42 -1.64 1.22 5.35
CA PHE A 42 -1.36 -0.16 4.95
C PHE A 42 0.11 -0.34 4.50
N ALA A 43 0.68 -1.48 4.87
CA ALA A 43 2.07 -1.86 4.60
C ALA A 43 2.15 -3.32 4.15
N ASN A 44 3.33 -3.73 3.67
CA ASN A 44 3.61 -5.09 3.20
C ASN A 44 2.60 -5.60 2.14
N LEU A 45 2.28 -4.75 1.16
CA LEU A 45 1.33 -5.09 0.11
C LEU A 45 1.93 -6.12 -0.85
N GLN A 46 1.23 -7.24 -1.03
CA GLN A 46 1.63 -8.34 -1.90
C GLN A 46 0.45 -8.84 -2.71
N THR A 47 0.66 -9.11 -3.99
CA THR A 47 -0.38 -9.64 -4.86
C THR A 47 -0.01 -10.98 -5.46
N LEU A 48 -1.02 -11.83 -5.63
CA LEU A 48 -0.94 -13.03 -6.46
C LEU A 48 -1.81 -12.84 -7.70
N LYS A 49 -1.23 -13.01 -8.89
CA LYS A 49 -2.01 -12.97 -10.14
C LYS A 49 -2.68 -14.32 -10.35
N VAL A 50 -4.01 -14.32 -10.42
CA VAL A 50 -4.83 -15.52 -10.67
C VAL A 50 -5.62 -15.32 -11.97
N GLY A 51 -5.67 -16.35 -12.82
CA GLY A 51 -6.35 -16.31 -14.12
C GLY A 51 -5.41 -16.65 -15.28
N SER A 52 -5.85 -16.37 -16.51
CA SER A 52 -5.10 -16.69 -17.73
C SER A 52 -4.35 -15.47 -18.26
N GLU A 53 -3.51 -15.68 -19.28
CA GLU A 53 -2.74 -14.62 -19.94
C GLU A 53 -3.63 -13.52 -20.55
N ASN A 54 -4.86 -13.88 -20.96
CA ASN A 54 -5.83 -12.98 -21.61
C ASN A 54 -6.80 -12.29 -20.64
N GLY A 55 -6.66 -12.54 -19.34
CA GLY A 55 -7.54 -11.99 -18.31
C GLY A 55 -7.22 -12.59 -16.96
N GLY A 56 -6.63 -11.79 -16.07
CA GLY A 56 -6.24 -12.20 -14.72
C GLY A 56 -6.51 -11.09 -13.70
N THR A 57 -6.85 -11.51 -12.49
CA THR A 57 -7.09 -10.62 -11.35
C THR A 57 -5.87 -10.66 -10.42
N ASN A 58 -5.45 -9.50 -9.94
CA ASN A 58 -4.46 -9.43 -8.86
C ASN A 58 -5.22 -9.54 -7.52
N ILE A 59 -4.98 -10.62 -6.79
CA ILE A 59 -5.50 -10.78 -5.43
C ILE A 59 -4.49 -10.16 -4.48
N LEU A 60 -4.87 -9.07 -3.80
CA LEU A 60 -4.12 -8.50 -2.70
C LEU A 60 -4.31 -9.37 -1.46
N PHE A 61 -3.22 -9.76 -0.80
CA PHE A 61 -3.27 -10.61 0.39
C PHE A 61 -2.19 -10.23 1.40
N ASN A 62 -2.39 -10.66 2.65
CA ASN A 62 -1.49 -10.41 3.78
C ASN A 62 -1.10 -8.93 4.00
N PRO A 63 -2.04 -7.95 3.90
CA PRO A 63 -1.71 -6.57 4.25
C PRO A 63 -1.39 -6.49 5.74
N MET A 64 -0.37 -5.71 6.07
CA MET A 64 -0.14 -5.22 7.44
C MET A 64 -0.64 -3.78 7.56
N SER A 65 -0.74 -3.27 8.78
CA SER A 65 -1.10 -1.88 9.02
C SER A 65 -0.21 -1.25 10.08
N HIS A 66 0.01 0.05 9.92
CA HIS A 66 0.44 0.93 10.99
C HIS A 66 -0.76 1.68 11.52
N THR A 67 -0.96 1.68 12.83
CA THR A 67 -2.04 2.42 13.50
C THR A 67 -1.46 3.42 14.49
N LEU A 68 -2.15 4.51 14.82
CA LEU A 68 -1.63 5.45 15.83
C LEU A 68 -1.28 4.77 17.16
N GLY A 69 -2.09 3.78 17.57
CA GLY A 69 -1.91 3.04 18.82
C GLY A 69 -0.92 1.87 18.74
N GLY A 70 -0.39 1.54 17.56
CA GLY A 70 0.49 0.38 17.40
C GLY A 70 -0.20 -0.96 17.70
N ASN A 71 -1.54 -1.04 17.58
CA ASN A 71 -2.35 -2.12 18.13
C ASN A 71 -2.99 -3.03 17.06
N SER A 72 -2.59 -2.90 15.79
CA SER A 72 -3.04 -3.81 14.72
C SER A 72 -2.25 -5.12 14.61
N ARG A 73 -1.39 -5.39 15.61
CA ARG A 73 -0.60 -6.63 15.82
C ARG A 73 0.75 -6.63 15.07
N VAL A 74 1.17 -7.79 14.59
CA VAL A 74 2.53 -8.05 14.10
C VAL A 74 2.84 -7.12 12.92
N GLY A 75 3.97 -6.42 13.01
CA GLY A 75 4.41 -5.47 11.99
C GLY A 75 3.78 -4.08 12.09
N ASP A 76 2.96 -3.82 13.11
CA ASP A 76 2.50 -2.46 13.43
C ASP A 76 3.60 -1.68 14.15
N HIS A 77 4.25 -0.77 13.43
CA HIS A 77 5.26 0.14 13.97
C HIS A 77 4.67 1.46 14.50
N GLY A 78 3.35 1.51 14.70
CA GLY A 78 2.69 2.66 15.27
C GLY A 78 2.81 3.92 14.40
N ASN A 79 2.85 5.08 15.07
CA ASN A 79 3.14 6.34 14.42
C ASN A 79 4.49 6.35 13.68
N THR A 80 5.51 5.61 14.12
CA THR A 80 6.80 5.53 13.40
C THR A 80 6.63 4.97 11.99
N GLY A 81 5.78 3.97 11.82
CA GLY A 81 5.44 3.42 10.51
C GLY A 81 4.65 4.42 9.65
N ILE A 82 3.69 5.14 10.25
CA ILE A 82 2.94 6.20 9.56
C ILE A 82 3.88 7.31 9.06
N GLN A 83 4.77 7.80 9.93
CA GLN A 83 5.76 8.82 9.56
C GLN A 83 6.73 8.33 8.48
N GLN A 84 7.06 7.03 8.47
CA GLN A 84 7.87 6.46 7.39
C GLN A 84 7.14 6.52 6.04
N PHE A 85 5.86 6.17 6.00
CA PHE A 85 5.03 6.32 4.80
C PHE A 85 5.00 7.78 4.33
N LEU A 86 4.69 8.74 5.21
CA LEU A 86 4.64 10.16 4.86
C LEU A 86 5.97 10.69 4.27
N ARG A 87 7.11 10.23 4.78
CA ARG A 87 8.42 10.64 4.25
C ARG A 87 8.79 10.02 2.90
N SER A 88 8.19 8.89 2.56
CA SER A 88 8.59 8.09 1.39
C SER A 88 7.55 8.09 0.27
N HIS A 89 6.31 8.45 0.58
CA HIS A 89 5.26 8.60 -0.41
C HIS A 89 5.46 9.87 -1.21
N HIS A 90 5.35 9.75 -2.53
CA HIS A 90 5.20 10.89 -3.41
C HIS A 90 3.87 10.75 -4.15
N CYS A 91 3.08 11.81 -4.11
CA CYS A 91 1.77 11.83 -4.75
C CYS A 91 1.94 11.81 -6.27
N GLU A 92 1.59 10.69 -6.88
CA GLU A 92 1.53 10.54 -8.32
C GLU A 92 0.20 11.05 -8.90
N LYS A 93 0.11 11.08 -10.24
CA LYS A 93 -1.09 11.51 -10.99
C LYS A 93 -2.37 10.87 -10.45
N ARG A 94 -2.34 9.58 -10.08
CA ARG A 94 -3.52 8.88 -9.57
C ARG A 94 -4.01 9.41 -8.23
N CYS A 95 -3.12 9.84 -7.33
CA CYS A 95 -3.52 10.47 -6.06
C CYS A 95 -4.28 11.78 -6.32
N GLN A 96 -3.84 12.55 -7.31
CA GLN A 96 -4.49 13.80 -7.72
C GLN A 96 -5.84 13.53 -8.40
N GLU A 97 -5.93 12.52 -9.28
CA GLU A 97 -7.18 12.09 -9.93
C GLU A 97 -8.22 11.60 -8.92
N LEU A 98 -7.77 11.02 -7.80
CA LEU A 98 -8.61 10.64 -6.67
C LEU A 98 -8.99 11.80 -5.74
N GLY A 99 -8.45 13.02 -5.97
CA GLY A 99 -8.71 14.20 -5.15
C GLY A 99 -8.08 14.12 -3.75
N LEU A 100 -7.02 13.32 -3.56
CA LEU A 100 -6.35 13.17 -2.28
C LEU A 100 -5.48 14.39 -1.96
N LYS A 101 -5.41 14.75 -0.68
CA LYS A 101 -4.53 15.82 -0.19
C LYS A 101 -3.08 15.43 -0.46
N THR A 102 -2.26 16.33 -1.01
CA THR A 102 -0.83 16.06 -1.16
C THR A 102 -0.16 15.93 0.21
N ILE A 103 0.54 14.81 0.41
CA ILE A 103 1.33 14.47 1.60
C ILE A 103 2.74 14.08 1.19
#